data_AF-A0A8S3A8V6-F1
#
_entry.id   AF-A0A8S3A8V6-F1
#
_cell.length_a   1.000
_cell.length_b   1.000
_cell.length_c   1.000
_cell.angle_alpha   90.00
_cell.angle_beta   90.00
_cell.angle_gamma   90.00
#
_symmetry.space_group_name_H-M   'P 1'
#
loop_
_entity.id
_entity.type
_entity.pdbx_description
1 polymer ?
#
loop_
_entity_poly.entity_id
_entity_poly.type
_entity_poly.pdbx_seq_one_letter_code
_entity_poly.pdbx_strand_id
1 'polypeptide(L)' 'ESSAYRDAGLTEQGISQARALHKELEELEIELAVVSPLTRALQTCQNALPPSYDGPIIVLPEIAEVCSSHYSCGQKRSVI' A
#
# COMPACT_ATOMS: atom_id res chain seq x y z
N GLU A 1 -16.31 -14.39 7.69
CA GLU A 1 -16.17 -13.59 6.46
C GLU A 1 -14.97 -12.64 6.59
N SER A 2 -14.31 -12.27 5.48
CA SER A 2 -13.49 -11.04 5.35
C SER A 2 -12.00 -11.01 5.78
N SER A 3 -11.21 -12.08 5.67
CA SER A 3 -9.73 -11.91 5.72
C SER A 3 -9.18 -11.36 4.41
N ALA A 4 -9.68 -11.86 3.27
CA ALA A 4 -9.18 -11.50 1.94
C ALA A 4 -9.50 -10.04 1.54
N TYR A 5 -10.57 -9.44 2.09
CA TYR A 5 -10.95 -8.08 1.76
C TYR A 5 -10.12 -7.03 2.53
N ARG A 6 -9.63 -7.37 3.73
CA ARG A 6 -8.78 -6.49 4.52
C ARG A 6 -7.37 -6.36 3.93
N ASP A 7 -6.87 -7.43 3.32
CA ASP A 7 -5.53 -7.47 2.74
C ASP A 7 -5.55 -7.71 1.23
N ALA A 8 -6.29 -6.87 0.53
CA ALA A 8 -6.29 -6.87 -0.93
C ALA A 8 -4.91 -6.46 -1.46
N GLY A 9 -4.48 -7.11 -2.55
CA GLY A 9 -3.33 -6.69 -3.35
C GLY A 9 -3.67 -5.53 -4.30
N LEU A 10 -2.66 -5.06 -5.02
CA LEU A 10 -2.80 -4.07 -6.07
C LEU A 10 -3.52 -4.65 -7.29
N THR A 11 -4.22 -3.75 -7.99
CA THR A 11 -4.71 -3.98 -9.36
C THR A 11 -3.59 -3.69 -10.37
N GLU A 12 -3.77 -4.09 -11.63
CA GLU A 12 -2.85 -3.73 -12.72
C GLU A 12 -2.63 -2.21 -12.83
N GLN A 13 -3.68 -1.42 -12.61
CA GLN A 13 -3.57 0.04 -12.56
C GLN A 13 -2.68 0.49 -11.39
N GLY A 14 -2.85 -0.09 -10.21
CA GLY A 14 -2.03 0.21 -9.04
C GLY A 14 -0.55 -0.16 -9.23
N ILE A 15 -0.28 -1.27 -9.92
CA ILE A 15 1.09 -1.68 -10.30
C ILE A 15 1.70 -0.66 -11.26
N SER A 16 0.95 -0.23 -12.29
CA SER A 16 1.39 0.78 -13.24
C SER A 16 1.71 2.11 -12.56
N GLN A 17 0.85 2.55 -11.64
CA GLN A 17 1.06 3.76 -10.84
C GLN A 17 2.31 3.66 -9.96
N ALA A 18 2.53 2.52 -9.29
CA ALA A 18 3.72 2.32 -8.46
C ALA A 18 5.01 2.41 -9.29
N ARG A 19 5.06 1.77 -10.46
CA ARG A 19 6.24 1.79 -11.34
C ARG A 19 6.55 3.17 -11.91
N ALA A 20 5.55 4.02 -12.08
CA ALA A 20 5.77 5.38 -12.58
C ALA A 20 6.64 6.24 -11.63
N LEU A 21 6.77 5.84 -10.36
CA LEU A 21 7.53 6.56 -9.34
C LEU A 21 9.05 6.30 -9.38
N HIS A 22 9.53 5.33 -10.18
CA HIS A 22 10.95 4.91 -10.18
C HIS A 22 11.91 6.09 -10.28
N LYS A 23 11.68 6.98 -11.25
CA LYS A 23 12.56 8.12 -11.51
C LYS A 23 12.55 9.11 -10.33
N GLU A 24 11.36 9.43 -9.83
CA GLU A 24 11.21 10.38 -8.71
C GLU A 24 11.87 9.84 -7.43
N LEU A 25 11.74 8.53 -7.18
CA LEU A 25 12.35 7.90 -6.01
C LEU A 25 13.86 7.70 -6.15
N GLU A 26 14.37 7.52 -7.38
CA GLU A 26 15.81 7.46 -7.65
C GLU A 26 16.49 8.81 -7.39
N GLU A 27 15.83 9.93 -7.68
CA GLU A 27 16.32 11.28 -7.41
C GLU A 27 16.33 11.66 -5.91
N LEU A 28 15.60 10.92 -5.07
CA LEU A 28 15.48 11.20 -3.64
C LEU A 28 16.56 10.56 -2.77
N GLU A 29 17.43 9.71 -3.34
CA GLU A 29 18.51 9.01 -2.61
C GLU A 29 18.02 8.36 -1.30
N ILE A 30 16.97 7.53 -1.40
CA ILE A 30 16.33 6.89 -0.23
C ILE A 30 17.34 6.01 0.51
N GLU A 31 17.56 6.26 1.79
CA GLU A 31 18.44 5.46 2.66
C GLU A 31 17.70 4.32 3.38
N LEU A 32 16.37 4.44 3.53
CA LEU A 32 15.53 3.49 4.25
C LEU A 32 14.09 3.54 3.73
N ALA A 33 13.53 2.38 3.42
CA ALA A 33 12.10 2.22 3.13
C ALA A 33 11.38 1.58 4.32
N VAL A 34 10.29 2.21 4.76
CA VAL A 34 9.42 1.69 5.81
C VAL A 34 8.05 1.42 5.21
N VAL A 35 7.52 0.22 5.38
CA VAL A 35 6.29 -0.25 4.71
C VAL A 35 5.35 -0.94 5.69
N SER A 36 4.04 -0.78 5.49
CA SER A 36 3.05 -1.50 6.29
C SER A 36 2.99 -2.98 5.89
N PRO A 37 2.55 -3.89 6.78
CA PRO A 37 2.50 -5.33 6.49
C PRO A 37 1.40 -5.72 5.49
N LEU A 38 0.66 -4.76 4.93
CA LEU A 38 -0.46 -5.03 4.03
C LEU A 38 0.06 -5.33 2.62
N THR A 39 -0.47 -6.37 1.99
CA THR A 39 -0.05 -6.88 0.67
C THR A 39 0.01 -5.78 -0.37
N ARG A 40 -1.00 -4.90 -0.44
CA ARG A 40 -0.98 -3.72 -1.34
C ARG A 40 0.22 -2.80 -1.11
N ALA A 41 0.58 -2.53 0.15
CA ALA A 41 1.69 -1.63 0.47
C ALA A 41 3.04 -2.28 0.15
N LEU A 42 3.18 -3.57 0.47
CA LEU A 42 4.35 -4.37 0.10
C LEU A 42 4.53 -4.39 -1.43
N GLN A 43 3.46 -4.62 -2.18
CA GLN A 43 3.49 -4.61 -3.64
C GLN A 43 3.78 -3.21 -4.21
N THR A 44 3.26 -2.14 -3.60
CA THR A 44 3.61 -0.77 -4.00
C THR A 44 5.10 -0.53 -3.78
N CYS A 45 5.63 -0.85 -2.59
CA CYS A 45 7.04 -0.70 -2.27
C CYS A 45 7.93 -1.46 -3.27
N GLN A 46 7.62 -2.74 -3.52
CA GLN A 46 8.35 -3.57 -4.48
C GLN A 46 8.30 -3.01 -5.91
N ASN A 47 7.18 -2.43 -6.34
CA ASN A 47 7.04 -1.90 -7.69
C ASN A 47 7.48 -0.44 -7.83
N ALA A 48 7.60 0.32 -6.74
CA ALA A 48 7.95 1.74 -6.76
C ALA A 48 9.43 1.99 -6.50
N LEU A 49 10.07 1.20 -5.62
CA LEU A 49 11.50 1.35 -5.39
C LEU A 49 12.26 1.11 -6.70
N PRO A 50 13.19 2.02 -7.07
CA PRO A 50 13.93 1.88 -8.30
C PRO A 50 14.83 0.63 -8.24
N PRO A 51 15.16 0.00 -9.38
CA PRO A 51 16.05 -1.16 -9.40
C PRO A 51 17.45 -0.91 -8.81
N SER A 52 17.85 0.36 -8.73
CA SER A 52 19.11 0.83 -8.13
C SER A 52 19.07 0.88 -6.60
N TYR A 53 17.91 0.75 -5.97
CA TYR A 53 17.78 0.76 -4.51
C TYR A 53 18.29 -0.55 -3.89
N ASP A 54 19.28 -0.44 -3.01
CA ASP A 54 19.87 -1.55 -2.26
C ASP A 54 19.74 -1.40 -0.73
N GLY A 55 19.04 -0.36 -0.28
CA GLY A 55 18.86 -0.04 1.13
C GLY A 55 17.93 -1.00 1.89
N PRO A 56 17.92 -0.91 3.23
CA PRO A 56 17.04 -1.73 4.07
C PRO A 56 15.56 -1.44 3.82
N ILE A 57 14.73 -2.49 3.93
CA ILE A 57 13.27 -2.37 3.93
C ILE A 57 12.76 -2.91 5.27
N ILE A 58 12.08 -2.06 6.05
CA ILE A 58 11.51 -2.43 7.34
C ILE A 58 10.00 -2.51 7.22
N VAL A 59 9.42 -3.65 7.61
CA VAL A 59 7.97 -3.83 7.71
C VAL A 59 7.52 -3.53 9.13
N LEU A 60 6.68 -2.51 9.32
CA LEU A 60 6.18 -2.09 10.64
C LEU A 60 4.66 -2.29 10.77
N PRO A 61 4.18 -3.19 11.66
CA PRO A 61 2.76 -3.38 11.90
C PRO A 61 2.01 -2.13 12.38
N GLU A 62 2.71 -1.22 13.04
CA GLU A 62 2.15 -0.01 13.67
C GLU A 62 1.63 1.00 12.65
N ILE A 63 2.10 0.93 11.40
CA ILE A 63 1.66 1.80 10.29
C ILE A 63 0.63 1.12 9.39
N ALA A 64 0.06 -0.02 9.81
CA ALA A 64 -1.04 -0.64 9.10
C ALA A 64 -2.30 0.24 9.13
N GLU A 65 -3.00 0.31 8.00
CA GLU A 65 -4.26 1.02 7.87
C GLU A 65 -5.26 0.58 8.95
N VAL A 66 -5.84 1.53 9.67
CA VAL A 66 -6.90 1.25 10.64
C VAL A 66 -8.23 1.19 9.88
N CYS A 67 -8.67 -0.03 9.54
CA CYS A 67 -10.00 -0.23 8.97
C CYS A 67 -11.10 0.06 10.01
N SER A 68 -11.58 1.30 10.10
CA SER A 68 -12.80 1.65 10.83
C SER A 68 -14.03 1.35 9.97
N SER A 69 -14.48 0.09 9.95
CA SER A 69 -15.71 -0.30 9.28
C SER A 69 -16.95 0.05 10.13
N HIS A 70 -17.19 1.33 10.40
CA HIS A 70 -18.48 1.79 10.93
C HIS A 70 -19.46 2.24 9.84
N TYR A 71 -18.98 2.43 8.62
CA TYR A 71 -19.83 2.78 7.48
C TYR A 71 -19.70 1.70 6.42
N SER A 72 -20.71 0.84 6.37
CA SER A 72 -20.93 -0.01 5.21
C SER A 72 -21.30 0.89 4.03
N CYS A 73 -20.34 1.20 3.17
CA CYS A 73 -20.61 1.82 1.87
C CYS A 73 -21.57 0.90 1.09
N GLY A 74 -22.87 1.19 1.16
CA GLY A 74 -23.93 0.39 0.51
C GLY A 74 -25.19 0.15 1.36
N GLN A 75 -25.20 0.44 2.66
CA GLN A 75 -26.45 0.38 3.44
C GLN A 75 -27.32 1.59 3.09
N LYS A 76 -28.54 1.36 2.57
CA LYS A 76 -29.56 2.42 2.44
C LYS A 76 -29.84 2.98 3.84
N ARG A 77 -29.66 4.29 4.02
CA ARG A 77 -30.16 5.01 5.19
C ARG A 77 -31.68 4.85 5.23
N SER A 78 -32.19 4.10 6.20
CA SER A 78 -33.59 4.20 6.62
C SER A 78 -33.71 5.49 7.41
N VAL A 79 -34.28 6.53 6.79
CA VAL A 79 -34.67 7.75 7.51
C VAL A 79 -35.90 7.39 8.34
N ILE A 80 -35.82 7.55 9.65
CA ILE A 80 -36.97 7.51 10.57
C ILE A 80 -37.62 8.89 10.55
#